data_AF-A0A951MCE6-F1
#
_entry.id   AF-A0A951MCE6-F1
#
_cell.length_a   1.000
_cell.length_b   1.000
_cell.length_c   1.000
_cell.angle_alpha   90.00
_cell.angle_beta   90.00
_cell.angle_gamma   90.00
#
_symmetry.space_group_name_H-M   'P 1'
#
loop_
_entity.id
_entity.type
_entity.pdbx_description
1 polymer ?
#
loop_
_entity_poly.entity_id
_entity_poly.type
_entity_poly.pdbx_seq_one_letter_code
_entity_poly.pdbx_strand_id
1 'polypeptide(L)'
;MEILYVLGSIAKVIVFFAIGYGLWSYGRSSYGFNIYGLGTAVRGLLSYLTLFLAIVASSPDYRLIFLVLTGILWLWTFVLTASKTNLLLALFALPYQAVAAIIFYFLLNRAAKVFYSVKDRF
;
A
#
# COMPACT_ATOMS: atom_id res chain seq x y z
N MET A 1 16.41 5.42 -26.02
CA MET A 1 16.51 5.26 -24.55
C MET A 1 15.15 5.11 -23.88
N GLU A 2 14.14 5.89 -24.25
CA GLU A 2 12.81 5.85 -23.61
C GLU A 2 12.12 4.48 -23.62
N ILE A 3 12.20 3.73 -24.72
CA ILE A 3 11.62 2.37 -24.84
C ILE A 3 12.21 1.39 -23.80
N LEU A 4 13.51 1.46 -23.50
CA LEU A 4 14.13 0.60 -22.49
C LEU A 4 13.65 0.95 -21.06
N TYR A 5 13.40 2.24 -20.78
CA TYR A 5 12.82 2.67 -19.50
C TYR A 5 11.38 2.20 -19.33
N VAL A 6 10.58 2.26 -20.39
CA VAL A 6 9.20 1.77 -20.40
C VAL A 6 9.18 0.25 -20.18
N LEU A 7 9.97 -0.51 -20.93
CA LEU A 7 10.08 -1.96 -20.77
C LEU A 7 10.59 -2.36 -19.38
N GLY A 8 11.61 -1.66 -18.87
CA GLY A 8 12.11 -1.88 -17.51
C GLY A 8 11.07 -1.59 -16.42
N SER A 9 10.19 -0.61 -16.63
CA SER A 9 9.10 -0.30 -15.70
C SER A 9 8.02 -1.39 -15.71
N ILE A 10 7.65 -1.87 -16.91
CA ILE A 10 6.71 -2.99 -17.08
C ILE A 10 7.27 -4.26 -16.41
N ALA A 11 8.54 -4.58 -16.64
CA ALA A 11 9.21 -5.73 -16.04
C ALA A 11 9.19 -5.67 -14.50
N LYS A 12 9.45 -4.49 -13.90
CA LYS A 12 9.36 -4.30 -12.45
C LYS A 12 7.96 -4.56 -11.91
N VAL A 13 6.93 -4.09 -12.62
CA VAL A 13 5.53 -4.33 -12.24
C VAL A 13 5.20 -5.82 -12.29
N ILE A 14 5.60 -6.53 -13.36
CA ILE A 14 5.38 -7.98 -13.49
C ILE A 14 6.11 -8.74 -12.37
N VAL A 15 7.39 -8.45 -12.15
CA VAL A 15 8.19 -9.08 -11.10
C VAL A 15 7.58 -8.83 -9.72
N PHE A 16 7.13 -7.60 -9.46
CA PHE A 16 6.41 -7.29 -8.23
C PHE A 16 5.20 -8.22 -8.09
N PHE A 17 4.21 -8.17 -8.99
CA PHE A 17 3.02 -9.02 -8.88
C PHE A 17 3.33 -10.53 -8.78
N ALA A 18 4.34 -11.02 -9.52
CA ALA A 18 4.78 -12.41 -9.45
C ALA A 18 5.31 -12.78 -8.05
N ILE A 19 6.15 -11.94 -7.46
CA ILE A 19 6.66 -12.13 -6.09
C ILE A 19 5.50 -12.13 -5.09
N GLY A 20 4.57 -11.18 -5.19
CA GLY A 20 3.42 -11.10 -4.28
C GLY A 20 2.52 -12.32 -4.35
N TYR A 21 2.24 -12.80 -5.56
CA TYR A 21 1.50 -14.04 -5.75
C TYR A 21 2.24 -15.23 -5.12
N GLY A 22 3.55 -15.34 -5.34
CA GLY A 22 4.38 -16.39 -4.75
C GLY A 22 4.36 -16.38 -3.22
N LEU A 23 4.55 -15.20 -2.61
CA LEU A 23 4.52 -15.02 -1.16
C LEU A 23 3.15 -15.34 -0.57
N TRP A 24 2.06 -14.99 -1.26
CA TRP A 24 0.71 -15.34 -0.84
C TRP A 24 0.41 -16.82 -0.94
N SER A 25 0.78 -17.44 -2.06
CA SER A 25 0.58 -18.88 -2.28
C SER A 25 1.34 -19.66 -1.21
N TYR A 26 2.60 -19.30 -0.97
CA TYR A 26 3.45 -19.88 0.07
C TYR A 26 2.91 -19.64 1.48
N GLY A 27 2.47 -18.43 1.79
CA GLY A 27 1.86 -18.07 3.07
C GLY A 27 0.62 -18.91 3.38
N ARG A 28 -0.23 -19.13 2.37
CA ARG A 28 -1.43 -19.95 2.49
C ARG A 28 -1.10 -21.44 2.61
N SER A 29 -0.23 -21.97 1.73
CA SER A 29 0.08 -23.40 1.70
C SER A 29 0.85 -23.87 2.94
N SER A 30 1.75 -23.03 3.44
CA SER A 30 2.70 -23.43 4.50
C SER A 30 2.24 -23.05 5.90
N TYR A 31 1.42 -21.99 6.03
CA TYR A 31 1.01 -21.46 7.34
C TYR A 31 -0.51 -21.39 7.52
N GLY A 32 -1.31 -21.74 6.50
CA GLY A 32 -2.76 -21.56 6.54
C GLY A 32 -3.21 -20.10 6.67
N PHE A 33 -2.29 -19.15 6.56
CA PHE A 33 -2.54 -17.73 6.78
C PHE A 33 -2.74 -17.02 5.45
N ASN A 34 -3.92 -16.45 5.25
CA ASN A 34 -4.18 -15.62 4.09
C ASN A 34 -3.66 -14.19 4.36
N ILE A 35 -2.46 -13.89 3.88
CA ILE A 35 -1.85 -12.56 3.99
C ILE A 35 -2.72 -11.47 3.32
N TYR A 36 -3.55 -11.84 2.33
CA TYR A 36 -4.54 -10.97 1.69
C TYR A 36 -5.97 -11.19 2.23
N GLY A 37 -6.11 -11.71 3.45
CA GLY A 37 -7.41 -11.90 4.10
C GLY A 37 -8.09 -10.58 4.44
N LEU A 38 -9.40 -10.66 4.75
CA LEU A 38 -10.25 -9.50 5.03
C LEU A 38 -9.65 -8.57 6.11
N GLY A 39 -9.10 -9.13 7.19
CA GLY A 39 -8.47 -8.33 8.25
C GLY A 39 -7.28 -7.51 7.75
N THR A 40 -6.47 -8.05 6.83
CA THR A 40 -5.36 -7.30 6.22
C THR A 40 -5.88 -6.24 5.26
N ALA A 41 -6.93 -6.54 4.50
CA ALA A 41 -7.58 -5.57 3.62
C ALA A 41 -8.15 -4.38 4.40
N VAL A 42 -8.83 -4.63 5.51
CA VAL A 42 -9.38 -3.57 6.38
C VAL A 42 -8.27 -2.70 6.98
N ARG A 43 -7.21 -3.31 7.52
CA ARG A 43 -6.06 -2.56 8.05
C ARG A 43 -5.35 -1.76 6.96
N GLY A 44 -5.18 -2.34 5.77
CA GLY A 44 -4.64 -1.66 4.60
C GLY A 44 -5.49 -0.44 4.24
N LEU A 45 -6.81 -0.61 4.14
CA LEU A 45 -7.74 0.49 3.85
C LEU A 45 -7.67 1.60 4.89
N LEU A 46 -7.67 1.25 6.18
CA LEU A 46 -7.52 2.23 7.27
C LEU A 46 -6.18 2.97 7.17
N SER A 47 -5.10 2.26 6.86
CA SER A 47 -3.78 2.89 6.69
C SER A 47 -3.73 3.84 5.51
N TYR A 48 -4.46 3.55 4.43
CA TYR A 48 -4.58 4.45 3.29
C TYR A 48 -5.47 5.65 3.59
N LEU A 49 -6.52 5.47 4.38
CA LEU A 49 -7.35 6.57 4.85
C LEU A 49 -6.55 7.53 5.73
N THR A 50 -5.78 7.01 6.71
CA THR A 50 -4.91 7.85 7.53
C THR A 50 -3.84 8.53 6.70
N LEU A 51 -3.23 7.83 5.74
CA LEU A 51 -2.25 8.44 4.85
C LEU A 51 -2.86 9.56 3.99
N PHE A 52 -4.07 9.35 3.47
CA PHE A 52 -4.80 10.37 2.73
C PHE A 52 -5.08 11.60 3.59
N LEU A 53 -5.58 11.39 4.81
CA LEU A 53 -5.81 12.47 5.78
C LEU A 53 -4.53 13.23 6.11
N ALA A 54 -3.38 12.55 6.18
CA ALA A 54 -2.08 13.21 6.34
C ALA A 54 -1.73 14.12 5.15
N ILE A 55 -2.00 13.68 3.91
CA ILE A 55 -1.73 14.43 2.69
C ILE A 55 -2.59 15.70 2.61
N VAL A 56 -3.88 15.59 2.94
CA VAL A 56 -4.82 16.73 2.86
C VAL A 56 -4.80 17.63 4.09
N ALA A 57 -4.13 17.23 5.18
CA ALA A 57 -4.03 18.03 6.39
C ALA A 57 -3.26 19.34 6.14
N SER A 58 -3.91 20.46 6.46
CA SER A 58 -3.35 21.81 6.39
C SER A 58 -2.45 22.12 7.59
N SER A 59 -2.76 21.60 8.77
CA SER A 59 -1.94 21.76 9.98
C SER A 59 -0.80 20.73 10.04
N PRO A 60 0.44 21.15 10.37
CA PRO A 60 1.56 20.25 10.61
C PRO A 60 1.29 19.18 11.68
N ASP A 61 0.57 19.54 12.75
CA ASP A 61 0.31 18.63 13.87
C ASP A 61 -0.61 17.47 13.46
N TYR A 62 -1.70 17.79 12.76
CA TYR A 62 -2.61 16.76 12.24
C TYR A 62 -1.93 15.88 11.20
N ARG A 63 -1.10 16.46 10.33
CA ARG A 63 -0.30 15.69 9.36
C ARG A 63 0.59 14.68 10.07
N LEU A 64 1.31 15.09 11.12
CA LEU A 64 2.16 14.20 11.90
C LEU A 64 1.36 13.08 12.56
N ILE A 65 0.23 13.39 13.20
CA ILE A 65 -0.65 12.41 13.84
C ILE A 65 -1.07 11.33 12.83
N PHE A 66 -1.55 11.74 11.65
CA PHE A 66 -2.00 10.79 10.63
C PHE A 66 -0.87 9.95 10.02
N LEU A 67 0.34 10.51 9.88
CA LEU A 67 1.52 9.74 9.49
C LEU A 67 1.91 8.71 10.55
N VAL A 68 1.87 9.07 11.83
CA VAL A 68 2.14 8.15 12.94
C VAL A 68 1.11 7.02 12.97
N LEU A 69 -0.18 7.33 12.83
CA LEU A 69 -1.24 6.31 12.76
C LEU A 69 -1.05 5.36 11.57
N THR A 70 -0.65 5.88 10.42
CA THR A 70 -0.31 5.07 9.24
C THR A 70 0.82 4.11 9.55
N GLY A 71 1.90 4.60 10.17
CA GLY A 71 3.03 3.79 10.60
C GLY A 71 2.64 2.70 11.61
N ILE A 72 1.77 3.01 12.57
CA ILE A 72 1.25 2.03 13.55
C ILE A 72 0.46 0.93 12.85
N LEU A 73 -0.41 1.26 11.89
CA LEU A 73 -1.20 0.28 11.15
C LEU A 73 -0.33 -0.64 10.27
N TRP A 74 0.74 -0.09 9.70
CA TRP A 74 1.73 -0.86 8.93
C TRP A 74 2.52 -1.79 9.83
N LEU A 75 2.99 -1.28 10.98
CA LEU A 75 3.69 -2.08 11.99
C LEU A 75 2.79 -3.20 12.52
N TRP A 76 1.51 -2.92 12.78
CA TRP A 76 0.56 -3.96 13.17
C TRP A 76 0.45 -5.05 12.10
N THR A 77 0.31 -4.66 10.83
CA THR A 77 0.25 -5.63 9.74
C THR A 77 1.54 -6.45 9.64
N PHE A 78 2.69 -5.84 9.87
CA PHE A 78 3.98 -6.52 9.95
C PHE A 78 4.01 -7.54 11.11
N VAL A 79 3.70 -7.13 12.34
CA VAL A 79 3.73 -7.99 13.53
C VAL A 79 2.76 -9.16 13.38
N LEU A 80 1.56 -8.93 12.85
CA LEU A 80 0.60 -10.01 12.61
C LEU A 80 1.10 -10.98 11.54
N THR A 81 1.69 -10.47 10.45
CA THR A 81 2.26 -11.34 9.41
C THR A 81 3.41 -12.16 9.97
N ALA A 82 4.31 -11.54 10.76
CA ALA A 82 5.43 -12.22 11.38
C ALA A 82 4.98 -13.31 12.36
N SER A 83 3.97 -13.03 13.19
CA SER A 83 3.44 -13.98 14.18
C SER A 83 2.61 -15.12 13.58
N LYS A 84 2.09 -14.97 12.37
CA LYS A 84 1.27 -15.98 11.68
C LYS A 84 2.01 -16.72 10.57
N THR A 85 3.20 -16.26 10.18
CA THR A 85 4.00 -16.87 9.11
C THR A 85 5.47 -16.97 9.51
N ASN A 86 6.35 -16.16 8.91
CA ASN A 86 7.74 -16.00 9.25
C ASN A 86 8.20 -14.55 9.03
N LEU A 87 9.38 -14.21 9.56
CA LEU A 87 9.93 -12.85 9.47
C LEU A 87 10.17 -12.40 8.03
N LEU A 88 10.56 -13.31 7.14
CA LEU A 88 10.86 -12.98 5.74
C LEU A 88 9.60 -12.52 5.00
N LEU A 89 8.49 -13.27 5.13
CA LEU A 89 7.18 -12.87 4.60
C LEU A 89 6.70 -11.53 5.18
N ALA A 90 6.93 -11.29 6.46
CA ALA A 90 6.59 -10.03 7.10
C ALA A 90 7.41 -8.85 6.56
N LEU A 91 8.72 -9.04 6.36
CA LEU A 91 9.59 -8.03 5.77
C LEU A 91 9.20 -7.69 4.34
N PHE A 92 8.81 -8.69 3.54
CA PHE A 92 8.30 -8.46 2.19
C PHE A 92 6.95 -7.73 2.16
N ALA A 93 6.15 -7.80 3.24
CA ALA A 93 4.89 -7.05 3.32
C ALA A 93 5.11 -5.52 3.41
N LEU A 94 6.24 -5.05 3.94
CA LEU A 94 6.53 -3.61 4.09
C LEU A 94 6.72 -2.89 2.74
N PRO A 95 7.58 -3.37 1.80
CA PRO A 95 7.65 -2.81 0.44
C PRO A 95 6.30 -2.85 -0.27
N TYR A 96 5.51 -3.90 -0.05
CA TYR A 96 4.19 -4.04 -0.65
C TYR A 96 3.23 -2.93 -0.23
N GLN A 97 3.21 -2.61 1.06
CA GLN A 97 2.41 -1.51 1.60
C GLN A 97 2.89 -0.16 1.09
N ALA A 98 4.20 0.05 0.99
CA ALA A 98 4.76 1.29 0.43
C ALA A 98 4.40 1.47 -1.04
N VAL A 99 4.54 0.43 -1.87
CA VAL A 99 4.18 0.48 -3.30
C VAL A 99 2.68 0.72 -3.47
N ALA A 100 1.84 0.04 -2.71
CA ALA A 100 0.41 0.22 -2.78
C ALA A 100 -0.03 1.62 -2.29
N ALA A 101 0.64 2.20 -1.28
CA ALA A 101 0.45 3.58 -0.85
C ALA A 101 0.81 4.60 -1.96
N ILE A 102 1.91 4.36 -2.68
CA ILE A 102 2.31 5.20 -3.82
C ILE A 102 1.26 5.14 -4.93
N ILE A 103 0.82 3.93 -5.31
CA ILE A 103 -0.25 3.75 -6.32
C ILE A 103 -1.52 4.48 -5.86
N PHE A 104 -1.90 4.31 -4.60
CA PHE A 104 -3.08 4.95 -4.02
C PHE A 104 -2.98 6.48 -4.06
N TYR A 105 -1.82 7.05 -3.72
CA TYR A 105 -1.54 8.48 -3.85
C TYR A 105 -1.75 9.00 -5.27
N PHE A 106 -1.22 8.29 -6.28
CA PHE A 106 -1.42 8.66 -7.68
C PHE A 106 -2.89 8.58 -8.11
N LEU A 107 -3.61 7.55 -7.70
CA LEU A 107 -5.04 7.40 -7.98
C LEU A 107 -5.86 8.53 -7.35
N LEU A 108 -5.60 8.86 -6.09
CA LEU A 108 -6.27 9.95 -5.39
C LEU A 108 -5.99 11.30 -6.00
N ASN A 109 -4.74 11.59 -6.34
CA ASN A 109 -4.39 12.85 -7.02
C ASN A 109 -5.06 12.97 -8.38
N ARG A 110 -5.18 11.86 -9.12
CA ARG A 110 -5.89 11.84 -10.39
C ARG A 110 -7.40 12.08 -10.17
N ALA A 111 -8.01 11.40 -9.20
CA ALA A 111 -9.41 11.58 -8.85
C ALA A 111 -9.73 13.02 -8.40
N ALA A 112 -8.88 13.60 -7.55
CA ALA A 112 -9.02 14.98 -7.08
C ALA A 112 -8.96 15.97 -8.24
N LYS A 113 -7.98 15.85 -9.15
CA LYS A 113 -7.88 16.70 -10.35
C LYS A 113 -9.12 16.64 -11.23
N VAL A 114 -9.67 15.44 -11.45
CA VAL A 114 -10.91 15.26 -12.21
C VAL A 114 -12.07 16.00 -11.52
N PHE A 115 -12.22 15.81 -10.21
CA PHE A 115 -13.27 16.45 -9.41
C PHE A 115 -13.20 17.98 -9.46
N TYR A 116 -12.02 18.58 -9.27
CA TYR A 116 -11.84 20.03 -9.40
C TYR A 116 -12.17 20.54 -10.81
N SER A 117 -11.73 19.82 -11.86
CA SER A 117 -12.02 20.22 -13.25
C SER A 117 -13.50 20.15 -13.65
N VAL A 118 -14.32 19.38 -12.92
CA VAL A 118 -15.77 19.33 -13.09
C VAL A 118 -16.42 20.45 -12.31
N LYS A 119 -15.96 20.73 -11.08
CA LYS A 119 -16.46 21.83 -10.25
C LYS A 119 -16.27 23.20 -10.91
N ASP A 120 -15.16 23.42 -11.60
CA ASP A 120 -14.88 24.71 -12.27
C ASP A 120 -15.69 24.93 -13.57
N ARG A 121 -16.52 23.96 -13.97
CA ARG A 121 -17.40 24.05 -15.17
C ARG A 121 -18.87 24.35 -14.85
N PHE A 122 -19.22 24.46 -13.57
CA PHE A 122 -20.56 24.78 -13.08
C PHE A 122 -20.49 25.96 -12.11
#